data_AF-A0A924G7V1-F1
#
_entry.id   AF-A0A924G7V1-F1
#
_cell.length_a   1.000
_cell.length_b   1.000
_cell.length_c   1.000
_cell.angle_alpha   90.00
_cell.angle_beta   90.00
_cell.angle_gamma   90.00
#
_symmetry.space_group_name_H-M   'P 1'
#
loop_
_entity.id
_entity.type
_entity.pdbx_description
1 polymer ?
#
loop_
_entity_poly.entity_id
_entity_poly.type
_entity_poly.pdbx_seq_one_letter_code
_entity_poly.pdbx_strand_id
1 'polypeptide(L)'
;MTTTLADVPTFDFTLAGQWWSLPIVDEAAADRAIRSIVVETAGQADQLANFRHLMREQLHRTVADARDANAHHLYLAREISPGLPLSGALGVYWPLLDTLPSDVAVAPKLARAFLKAALHVADSTGSATDEQELDPAGGAVLRRSYRTEFDPDVVEGVDTNRGEQPAIIYTFRTDYWMTSPVPGRFALFSFSSQLVDLETELVKLFDAIVSTVRWRPFPSTNGEPQ
;
A
#
# COMPACT_ATOMS: atom_id res chain seq x y z
N MET A 1 19.51 -1.80 18.46
CA MET A 1 19.74 -0.62 17.60
C MET A 1 18.38 0.01 17.37
N THR A 2 18.14 1.18 17.95
CA THR A 2 16.86 1.89 17.88
C THR A 2 16.83 2.60 16.53
N THR A 3 16.07 2.08 15.58
CA THR A 3 15.86 2.72 14.27
C THR A 3 15.12 4.03 14.50
N THR A 4 15.86 5.13 14.64
CA THR A 4 15.26 6.47 14.67
C THR A 4 14.59 6.70 13.33
N LEU A 5 13.35 7.20 13.35
CA LEU A 5 12.54 7.53 12.17
C LEU A 5 13.25 8.44 11.12
N ALA A 6 14.36 9.09 11.53
CA ALA A 6 15.15 10.01 10.74
C ALA A 6 15.83 9.40 9.49
N ASP A 7 16.02 8.08 9.45
CA ASP A 7 16.74 7.42 8.34
C ASP A 7 15.82 6.80 7.27
N VAL A 8 14.51 7.05 7.31
CA VAL A 8 13.58 6.55 6.29
C VAL A 8 13.64 7.46 5.06
N PRO A 9 14.07 6.95 3.89
CA PRO A 9 14.10 7.77 2.67
C PRO A 9 12.70 8.26 2.33
N THR A 10 12.61 9.53 1.94
CA THR A 10 11.36 10.13 1.49
C THR A 10 11.29 10.09 -0.04
N PHE A 11 10.08 10.09 -0.58
CA PHE A 11 9.86 10.01 -2.02
C PHE A 11 8.63 10.83 -2.43
N ASP A 12 8.58 11.15 -3.71
CA ASP A 12 7.46 11.78 -4.40
C ASP A 12 6.92 10.83 -5.46
N PHE A 13 5.62 10.88 -5.70
CA PHE A 13 4.96 10.13 -6.75
C PHE A 13 3.63 10.80 -7.11
N THR A 14 3.09 10.45 -8.27
CA THR A 14 1.83 10.98 -8.77
C THR A 14 0.79 9.87 -8.77
N LEU A 15 -0.30 10.11 -8.06
CA LEU A 15 -1.50 9.27 -8.13
C LEU A 15 -2.39 9.74 -9.29
N ALA A 16 -2.83 8.80 -10.12
CA ALA A 16 -3.78 9.10 -11.19
C ALA A 16 -5.20 9.26 -10.62
N GLY A 17 -5.87 10.35 -10.97
CA GLY A 17 -7.22 10.65 -10.48
C GLY A 17 -7.22 11.33 -9.11
N GLN A 18 -8.25 11.03 -8.31
CA GLN A 18 -8.48 11.59 -6.98
C GLN A 18 -8.33 10.50 -5.92
N TRP A 19 -7.52 10.80 -4.91
CA TRP A 19 -7.21 9.89 -3.81
C TRP A 19 -7.27 10.64 -2.50
N TRP A 20 -7.86 10.01 -1.49
CA TRP A 20 -7.72 10.46 -0.11
C TRP A 20 -6.42 9.94 0.47
N SER A 21 -5.75 10.75 1.28
CA SER A 21 -4.53 10.38 1.99
C SER A 21 -4.80 10.26 3.48
N LEU A 22 -4.39 9.14 4.05
CA LEU A 22 -4.46 8.81 5.47
C LEU A 22 -3.02 8.64 6.00
N PRO A 23 -2.46 9.66 6.67
CA PRO A 23 -1.14 9.54 7.30
C PRO A 23 -1.24 8.62 8.52
N ILE A 24 -0.60 7.46 8.49
CA ILE A 24 -0.79 6.40 9.52
C ILE A 24 0.02 6.69 10.79
N VAL A 25 1.20 7.28 10.63
CA VAL A 25 2.16 7.52 11.72
C VAL A 25 1.70 8.65 12.66
N ASP A 26 1.06 9.70 12.14
CA ASP A 26 0.53 10.82 12.94
C ASP A 26 -0.97 10.61 13.20
N GLU A 27 -1.31 10.15 14.40
CA GLU A 27 -2.69 9.89 14.82
C GLU A 27 -3.58 11.13 14.73
N ALA A 28 -3.09 12.30 15.14
CA ALA A 28 -3.87 13.52 15.07
C ALA A 28 -4.12 13.95 13.61
N ALA A 29 -3.17 13.71 12.72
CA ALA A 29 -3.35 13.92 11.29
C ALA A 29 -4.31 12.91 10.66
N ALA A 30 -4.24 11.62 11.05
CA ALA A 30 -5.17 10.59 10.62
C ALA A 30 -6.60 10.98 10.99
N ASP A 31 -6.84 11.39 12.23
CA ASP A 31 -8.15 11.83 12.71
C ASP A 31 -8.71 13.02 11.93
N ARG A 32 -7.86 14.00 11.60
CA ARG A 32 -8.25 15.14 10.77
C ARG A 32 -8.63 14.69 9.36
N ALA A 33 -7.84 13.79 8.76
CA ALA A 33 -8.11 13.24 7.44
C ALA A 33 -9.43 12.44 7.41
N ILE A 34 -9.65 11.54 8.37
CA ILE A 34 -10.89 10.76 8.51
C ILE A 34 -12.11 11.69 8.61
N ARG A 35 -12.05 12.73 9.46
CA ARG A 35 -13.13 13.71 9.57
C ARG A 35 -13.41 14.40 8.24
N SER A 36 -12.37 14.79 7.50
CA SER A 36 -12.51 15.41 6.18
C SER A 36 -13.20 14.47 5.18
N ILE A 37 -12.74 13.22 5.08
CA ILE A 37 -13.28 12.20 4.15
C ILE A 37 -14.78 11.96 4.43
N VAL A 38 -15.14 11.79 5.70
CA VAL A 38 -16.53 11.53 6.11
C VAL A 38 -17.44 12.70 5.76
N VAL A 39 -16.98 13.94 5.99
CA VAL A 39 -17.77 15.14 5.64
C VAL A 39 -17.89 15.32 4.13
N GLU A 40 -16.81 15.06 3.39
CA GLU A 40 -16.80 15.15 1.92
C GLU A 40 -17.74 14.13 1.27
N THR A 41 -17.81 12.91 1.82
CA THR A 41 -18.61 11.81 1.23
C THR A 41 -20.09 11.88 1.63
N ALA A 42 -20.38 12.12 2.92
CA ALA A 42 -21.73 12.02 3.46
C ALA A 42 -22.39 13.39 3.72
N GLY A 43 -21.66 14.50 3.56
CA GLY A 43 -22.14 15.83 3.91
C GLY A 43 -22.51 15.97 5.39
N GLN A 44 -23.22 17.06 5.71
CA GLN A 44 -23.59 17.39 7.11
C GLN A 44 -25.07 17.14 7.43
N ALA A 45 -25.87 16.65 6.48
CA ALA A 45 -27.30 16.41 6.71
C ALA A 45 -27.52 15.38 7.83
N ASP A 46 -28.44 15.65 8.76
CA ASP A 46 -28.70 14.78 9.92
C ASP A 46 -29.16 13.37 9.53
N GLN A 47 -29.83 13.22 8.39
CA GLN A 47 -30.29 11.93 7.88
C GLN A 47 -29.14 10.93 7.62
N LEU A 48 -27.91 11.43 7.43
CA LEU A 48 -26.73 10.61 7.20
C LEU A 48 -25.84 10.48 8.45
N ALA A 49 -26.33 10.84 9.64
CA ALA A 49 -25.56 10.76 10.88
C ALA A 49 -25.07 9.34 11.19
N ASN A 50 -25.94 8.33 11.03
CA ASN A 50 -25.56 6.94 11.24
C ASN A 50 -24.52 6.47 10.21
N PHE A 51 -24.71 6.82 8.94
CA PHE A 51 -23.73 6.50 7.89
C PHE A 51 -22.36 7.13 8.18
N ARG A 52 -22.32 8.39 8.61
CA ARG A 52 -21.08 9.05 9.05
C ARG A 52 -20.43 8.36 10.23
N HIS A 53 -21.21 7.86 11.19
CA HIS A 53 -20.68 7.13 12.34
C HIS A 53 -20.01 5.83 11.88
N LEU A 54 -20.72 5.01 11.08
CA LEU A 54 -20.20 3.75 10.55
C LEU A 54 -18.95 3.95 9.67
N MET A 55 -18.96 4.93 8.76
CA MET A 55 -17.79 5.26 7.95
C MET A 55 -16.58 5.65 8.80
N ARG A 56 -16.80 6.46 9.85
CA ARG A 56 -15.72 6.87 10.75
C ARG A 56 -15.14 5.68 11.49
N GLU A 57 -15.99 4.81 12.04
CA GLU A 57 -15.52 3.59 12.69
C GLU A 57 -14.72 2.71 11.75
N GLN A 58 -15.22 2.49 10.52
CA GLN A 58 -14.52 1.67 9.54
C GLN A 58 -13.16 2.26 9.18
N LEU A 59 -13.08 3.57 8.94
CA LEU A 59 -11.80 4.23 8.61
C LEU A 59 -10.81 4.19 9.78
N HIS A 60 -11.26 4.33 11.03
CA HIS A 60 -10.38 4.17 12.19
C HIS A 60 -9.86 2.74 12.31
N ARG A 61 -10.70 1.72 12.08
CA ARG A 61 -10.27 0.32 12.05
C ARG A 61 -9.21 0.11 10.97
N THR A 62 -9.46 0.58 9.75
CA THR A 62 -8.48 0.48 8.65
C THR A 62 -7.15 1.18 8.97
N VAL A 63 -7.17 2.33 9.64
CA VAL A 63 -5.93 3.01 10.08
C VAL A 63 -5.21 2.22 11.18
N ALA A 64 -5.95 1.61 12.12
CA ALA A 64 -5.37 0.76 13.15
C ALA A 64 -4.73 -0.49 12.53
N ASP A 65 -5.43 -1.19 11.64
CA ASP A 65 -4.92 -2.37 10.94
C ASP A 65 -3.67 -2.03 10.12
N ALA A 66 -3.67 -0.89 9.42
CA ALA A 66 -2.52 -0.41 8.67
C ALA A 66 -1.34 -0.09 9.59
N ARG A 67 -1.59 0.46 10.78
CA ARG A 67 -0.54 0.74 11.78
C ARG A 67 0.07 -0.55 12.33
N ASP A 68 -0.75 -1.53 12.64
CA ASP A 68 -0.30 -2.85 13.12
C ASP A 68 0.52 -3.58 12.05
N ALA A 69 0.17 -3.38 10.78
CA ALA A 69 0.95 -3.83 9.62
C ALA A 69 2.20 -2.96 9.32
N ASN A 70 2.52 -1.96 10.15
CA ASN A 70 3.63 -1.02 9.97
C ASN A 70 3.58 -0.21 8.65
N ALA A 71 2.38 0.13 8.18
CA ALA A 71 2.21 1.08 7.10
C ALA A 71 2.63 2.49 7.54
N HIS A 72 3.28 3.22 6.65
CA HIS A 72 3.58 4.64 6.84
C HIS A 72 2.49 5.55 6.26
N HIS A 73 1.96 5.17 5.10
CA HIS A 73 0.89 5.90 4.42
C HIS A 73 -0.14 4.94 3.86
N LEU A 74 -1.41 5.36 3.90
CA LEU A 74 -2.51 4.71 3.21
C LEU A 74 -3.20 5.73 2.31
N TYR A 75 -3.51 5.33 1.09
CA TYR A 75 -4.30 6.12 0.15
C TYR A 75 -5.51 5.32 -0.28
N LEU A 76 -6.67 5.98 -0.36
CA LEU A 76 -7.92 5.39 -0.82
C LEU A 76 -8.32 6.07 -2.11
N ALA A 77 -8.47 5.29 -3.18
CA ALA A 77 -8.93 5.79 -4.47
C ALA A 77 -10.38 6.25 -4.36
N ARG A 78 -10.66 7.39 -4.97
CA ARG A 78 -12.01 7.95 -5.07
C ARG A 78 -12.51 7.84 -6.50
N GLU A 79 -11.79 8.44 -7.43
CA GLU A 79 -12.15 8.51 -8.85
C GLU A 79 -10.88 8.44 -9.70
N ILE A 80 -10.89 7.70 -10.80
CA ILE A 80 -9.75 7.71 -11.75
C ILE A 80 -9.85 8.86 -12.75
N SER A 81 -11.08 9.28 -13.05
CA SER A 81 -11.45 10.44 -13.86
C SER A 81 -12.80 10.96 -13.37
N PRO A 82 -13.16 12.23 -13.63
CA PRO A 82 -14.42 12.81 -13.14
C PRO A 82 -15.64 11.93 -13.43
N GLY A 83 -16.31 11.49 -12.38
CA GLY A 83 -17.52 10.65 -12.47
C GLY A 83 -17.28 9.15 -12.69
N LEU A 84 -16.03 8.70 -12.75
CA LEU A 84 -15.67 7.28 -12.83
C LEU A 84 -15.04 6.81 -11.51
N PRO A 85 -15.84 6.19 -10.61
CA PRO A 85 -15.34 5.76 -9.32
C PRO A 85 -14.30 4.64 -9.48
N LEU A 86 -13.28 4.68 -8.63
CA LEU A 86 -12.26 3.64 -8.56
C LEU A 86 -12.24 3.06 -7.15
N SER A 87 -12.55 1.78 -7.02
CA SER A 87 -12.29 1.06 -5.78
C SER A 87 -10.83 0.64 -5.77
N GLY A 88 -10.05 1.22 -4.87
CA GLY A 88 -8.65 0.86 -4.72
C GLY A 88 -8.03 1.44 -3.45
N ALA A 89 -7.03 0.76 -2.92
CA ALA A 89 -6.20 1.24 -1.83
C ALA A 89 -4.73 1.10 -2.19
N LEU A 90 -3.90 1.99 -1.65
CA LEU A 90 -2.45 1.91 -1.71
C LEU A 90 -1.89 2.04 -0.29
N GLY A 91 -1.27 0.98 0.22
CA GLY A 91 -0.45 1.03 1.42
C GLY A 91 1.03 1.16 1.09
N VAL A 92 1.76 1.99 1.83
CA VAL A 92 3.22 2.15 1.72
C VAL A 92 3.86 1.66 3.01
N TYR A 93 4.82 0.74 2.88
CA TYR A 93 5.48 0.08 4.01
C TYR A 93 7.01 0.14 3.87
N TRP A 94 7.70 0.05 5.01
CA TRP A 94 9.16 -0.07 5.11
C TRP A 94 9.54 -1.36 5.81
N PRO A 95 9.42 -2.51 5.11
CA PRO A 95 9.73 -3.79 5.72
C PRO A 95 11.19 -3.85 6.15
N LEU A 96 11.41 -4.34 7.37
CA LEU A 96 12.73 -4.70 7.86
C LEU A 96 13.08 -6.06 7.26
N LEU A 97 13.96 -6.08 6.27
CA LEU A 97 14.57 -7.31 5.80
C LEU A 97 15.84 -7.54 6.62
N ASP A 98 15.81 -8.56 7.47
CA ASP A 98 16.96 -8.90 8.29
C ASP A 98 18.16 -9.27 7.42
N THR A 99 19.21 -8.45 7.53
CA THR A 99 20.58 -8.65 7.01
C THR A 99 20.69 -9.07 5.55
N LEU A 100 20.58 -8.09 4.63
CA LEU A 100 21.22 -8.26 3.33
C LEU A 100 22.74 -8.20 3.50
N PRO A 101 23.51 -9.11 2.87
CA PRO A 101 24.97 -8.97 2.77
C PRO A 101 25.33 -7.59 2.23
N SER A 102 26.37 -6.95 2.76
CA SER A 102 26.68 -5.54 2.44
C SER A 102 26.97 -5.30 0.95
N ASP A 103 27.57 -6.26 0.27
CA ASP A 103 27.82 -6.28 -1.18
C ASP A 103 26.52 -6.37 -1.99
N VAL A 104 25.55 -7.15 -1.51
CA VAL A 104 24.20 -7.23 -2.07
C VAL A 104 23.45 -5.91 -1.85
N ALA A 105 23.55 -5.35 -0.65
CA ALA A 105 22.81 -4.16 -0.23
C ALA A 105 23.13 -2.91 -1.06
N VAL A 106 24.38 -2.76 -1.53
CA VAL A 106 24.83 -1.59 -2.32
C VAL A 106 24.56 -1.74 -3.83
N ALA A 107 24.15 -2.92 -4.30
CA ALA A 107 23.91 -3.20 -5.70
C ALA A 107 22.41 -3.44 -5.97
N PRO A 108 21.64 -2.46 -6.49
CA PRO A 108 20.18 -2.56 -6.61
C PRO A 108 19.67 -3.81 -7.34
N LYS A 109 20.35 -4.22 -8.42
CA LYS A 109 19.98 -5.43 -9.18
C LYS A 109 20.20 -6.72 -8.36
N LEU A 110 21.28 -6.77 -7.58
CA LEU A 110 21.59 -7.92 -6.74
C LEU A 110 20.65 -7.97 -5.52
N ALA A 111 20.36 -6.81 -4.93
CA ALA A 111 19.35 -6.65 -3.89
C ALA A 111 17.96 -7.12 -4.35
N ARG A 112 17.54 -6.75 -5.57
CA ARG A 112 16.30 -7.25 -6.18
C ARG A 112 16.33 -8.76 -6.40
N ALA A 113 17.42 -9.30 -6.94
CA ALA A 113 17.55 -10.75 -7.16
C ALA A 113 17.48 -11.54 -5.84
N PHE A 114 18.13 -11.04 -4.79
CA PHE A 114 18.04 -11.61 -3.44
C PHE A 114 16.61 -11.57 -2.91
N LEU A 115 15.93 -10.42 -3.03
CA LEU A 115 14.54 -10.28 -2.61
C LEU A 115 13.62 -11.24 -3.35
N LYS A 116 13.78 -11.38 -4.66
CA LYS A 116 13.04 -12.34 -5.49
C LYS A 116 13.21 -13.76 -4.97
N ALA A 117 14.44 -14.17 -4.67
CA ALA A 117 14.71 -15.49 -4.08
C ALA A 117 14.04 -15.65 -2.71
N ALA A 118 14.14 -14.66 -1.83
CA ALA A 118 13.53 -14.69 -0.49
C ALA A 118 11.98 -14.78 -0.56
N LEU A 119 11.36 -14.01 -1.44
CA LEU A 119 9.90 -14.01 -1.63
C LEU A 119 9.40 -15.30 -2.29
N HIS A 120 10.20 -15.92 -3.16
CA HIS A 120 9.88 -17.22 -3.73
C HIS A 120 9.89 -18.33 -2.67
N VAL A 121 10.85 -18.29 -1.74
CA VAL A 121 10.89 -19.21 -0.60
C VAL A 121 9.69 -18.99 0.34
N ALA A 122 9.33 -17.73 0.59
CA ALA A 122 8.18 -17.38 1.43
C ALA A 122 6.84 -17.80 0.78
N ASP A 123 6.73 -17.68 -0.54
CA ASP A 123 5.56 -18.08 -1.33
C ASP A 123 5.60 -19.56 -1.75
N SER A 124 5.85 -20.44 -0.78
CA SER A 124 5.94 -21.89 -1.00
C SER A 124 4.65 -22.53 -1.54
N THR A 125 3.52 -21.81 -1.48
CA THR A 125 2.21 -22.23 -1.98
C THR A 125 1.90 -21.74 -3.40
N GLY A 126 2.76 -20.92 -4.01
CA GLY A 126 2.55 -20.40 -5.37
C GLY A 126 1.34 -19.48 -5.48
N SER A 127 1.09 -18.65 -4.46
CA SER A 127 -0.06 -17.76 -4.39
C SER A 127 0.06 -16.53 -5.31
N ALA A 128 1.26 -16.19 -5.76
CA ALA A 128 1.45 -15.15 -6.77
C ALA A 128 0.94 -15.62 -8.15
N THR A 129 0.04 -14.83 -8.76
CA THR A 129 -0.51 -15.10 -10.09
C THR A 129 0.36 -14.57 -11.22
N ASP A 130 1.16 -13.53 -10.94
CA ASP A 130 2.07 -12.89 -11.89
C ASP A 130 3.26 -12.27 -11.17
N GLU A 131 4.41 -12.23 -11.85
CA GLU A 131 5.65 -11.62 -11.36
C GLU A 131 6.41 -10.93 -12.49
N GLN A 132 6.81 -9.66 -12.27
CA GLN A 132 7.56 -8.89 -13.26
C GLN A 132 8.64 -8.02 -12.61
N GLU A 133 9.80 -7.92 -13.28
CA GLU A 133 10.85 -6.98 -12.91
C GLU A 133 10.71 -5.69 -13.74
N LEU A 134 10.78 -4.55 -13.05
CA LEU A 134 10.66 -3.22 -13.64
C LEU A 134 11.88 -2.38 -13.21
N ASP A 135 12.27 -1.43 -14.06
CA ASP A 135 13.37 -0.49 -13.79
C ASP A 135 12.92 0.97 -13.97
N PRO A 136 11.94 1.45 -13.18
CA PRO A 136 11.57 2.87 -13.19
C PRO A 136 12.71 3.75 -12.69
N ALA A 137 12.64 5.05 -12.96
CA ALA A 137 13.69 6.00 -12.56
C ALA A 137 13.89 6.11 -11.03
N GLY A 138 12.91 5.66 -10.23
CA GLY A 138 13.05 5.54 -8.78
C GLY A 138 13.97 4.39 -8.36
N GLY A 139 14.17 3.35 -9.15
CA GLY A 139 15.02 2.22 -8.76
C GLY A 139 14.50 0.89 -9.28
N ALA A 140 15.25 -0.18 -9.03
CA ALA A 140 14.86 -1.53 -9.41
C ALA A 140 13.62 -1.96 -8.60
N VAL A 141 12.61 -2.50 -9.29
CA VAL A 141 11.33 -2.95 -8.73
C VAL A 141 11.07 -4.41 -9.07
N LEU A 142 10.52 -5.14 -8.11
CA LEU A 142 9.89 -6.46 -8.31
C LEU A 142 8.40 -6.33 -8.02
N ARG A 143 7.56 -6.53 -9.04
CA ARG A 143 6.10 -6.57 -8.93
C ARG A 143 5.65 -8.01 -8.76
N ARG A 144 4.74 -8.27 -7.80
CA ARG A 144 4.03 -9.54 -7.64
C ARG A 144 2.54 -9.29 -7.51
N SER A 145 1.72 -10.01 -8.26
CA SER A 145 0.27 -9.91 -8.21
C SER A 145 -0.35 -11.14 -7.55
N TYR A 146 -1.48 -10.94 -6.88
CA TYR A 146 -2.19 -11.94 -6.11
C TYR A 146 -3.69 -11.78 -6.34
N ARG A 147 -4.39 -12.91 -6.42
CA ARG A 147 -5.84 -12.96 -6.24
C ARG A 147 -6.13 -13.64 -4.92
N THR A 148 -6.78 -12.92 -4.01
CA THR A 148 -7.16 -13.45 -2.71
C THR A 148 -8.66 -13.61 -2.67
N GLU A 149 -9.09 -14.81 -2.28
CA GLU A 149 -10.47 -15.11 -1.94
C GLU A 149 -10.65 -14.84 -0.45
N PHE A 150 -11.62 -14.01 -0.11
CA PHE A 150 -12.00 -13.75 1.27
C PHE A 150 -13.39 -14.32 1.52
N ASP A 151 -13.46 -15.30 2.42
CA ASP A 151 -14.72 -15.83 2.93
C ASP A 151 -15.05 -15.13 4.25
N PRO A 152 -16.05 -14.21 4.28
CA PRO A 152 -16.40 -13.46 5.47
C PRO A 152 -16.91 -14.34 6.62
N ASP A 153 -17.53 -15.48 6.31
CA ASP A 153 -18.17 -16.34 7.31
C ASP A 153 -17.13 -17.15 8.11
N VAL A 154 -15.94 -17.38 7.52
CA VAL A 154 -14.83 -18.09 8.19
C VAL A 154 -14.13 -17.21 9.24
N VAL A 155 -14.14 -15.89 9.08
CA VAL A 155 -13.37 -14.96 9.92
C VAL A 155 -14.15 -14.48 11.15
N GLU A 156 -15.46 -14.27 11.04
CA GLU A 156 -16.27 -13.80 12.18
C GLU A 156 -16.78 -14.93 13.10
N GLY A 157 -16.53 -16.20 12.77
CA GLY A 157 -17.01 -17.34 13.58
C GLY A 157 -18.54 -17.38 13.71
N VAL A 158 -19.24 -16.70 12.80
CA VAL A 158 -20.70 -16.66 12.77
C VAL A 158 -21.16 -17.89 12.03
N ASP A 159 -21.80 -18.80 12.75
CA ASP A 159 -22.42 -20.00 12.19
C ASP A 159 -23.63 -19.59 11.33
N THR A 160 -23.38 -19.21 10.07
CA THR A 160 -24.41 -18.91 9.06
C THR A 160 -24.98 -20.23 8.54
N ASN A 161 -25.65 -20.99 9.41
CA ASN A 161 -26.52 -22.12 9.05
C ASN A 161 -27.81 -21.63 8.36
N ARG A 162 -27.66 -20.80 7.32
CA ARG A 162 -28.71 -20.38 6.39
C ARG A 162 -28.15 -20.71 5.02
N GLY A 163 -28.77 -21.63 4.29
CA GLY A 163 -28.27 -22.21 3.04
C GLY A 163 -28.11 -21.26 1.84
N GLU A 164 -27.71 -20.02 2.07
CA GLU A 164 -27.13 -19.12 1.08
C GLU A 164 -25.64 -19.42 0.97
N GLN A 165 -25.13 -19.60 -0.25
CA GLN A 165 -23.69 -19.77 -0.47
C GLN A 165 -22.96 -18.54 0.07
N PRO A 166 -21.83 -18.70 0.79
CA PRO A 166 -21.07 -17.57 1.29
C PRO A 166 -20.69 -16.66 0.14
N ALA A 167 -20.88 -15.35 0.32
CA ALA A 167 -20.49 -14.36 -0.67
C ALA A 167 -18.95 -14.24 -0.63
N ILE A 168 -18.27 -15.08 -1.40
CA ILE A 168 -16.81 -15.02 -1.55
C ILE A 168 -16.46 -13.66 -2.17
N ILE A 169 -15.69 -12.87 -1.44
CA ILE A 169 -15.21 -11.57 -1.90
C ILE A 169 -13.83 -11.78 -2.52
N TYR A 170 -13.70 -11.41 -3.78
CA TYR A 170 -12.41 -11.44 -4.47
C TYR A 170 -11.71 -10.09 -4.33
N THR A 171 -10.42 -10.15 -3.94
CA THR A 171 -9.55 -8.97 -3.91
C THR A 171 -8.35 -9.23 -4.80
N PHE A 172 -8.11 -8.31 -5.72
CA PHE A 172 -6.88 -8.24 -6.49
C PHE A 172 -5.86 -7.39 -5.73
N ARG A 173 -4.65 -7.91 -5.53
CA ARG A 173 -3.55 -7.20 -4.86
C ARG A 173 -2.30 -7.23 -5.72
N THR A 174 -1.57 -6.12 -5.78
CA THR A 174 -0.27 -6.04 -6.43
C THR A 174 0.75 -5.37 -5.52
N ASP A 175 1.82 -6.08 -5.24
CA ASP A 175 2.90 -5.63 -4.38
C ASP A 175 4.12 -5.24 -5.23
N TYR A 176 4.58 -4.01 -5.06
CA TYR A 176 5.76 -3.46 -5.71
C TYR A 176 6.86 -3.27 -4.67
N TRP A 177 7.85 -4.14 -4.73
CA TRP A 177 9.03 -4.04 -3.89
C TRP A 177 10.09 -3.22 -4.62
N MET A 178 10.35 -2.02 -4.13
CA MET A 178 11.27 -1.06 -4.73
C MET A 178 12.55 -0.92 -3.90
N THR A 179 13.70 -1.01 -4.57
CA THR A 179 14.99 -0.64 -3.97
C THR A 179 15.05 0.85 -3.65
N SER A 180 15.56 1.20 -2.46
CA SER A 180 15.76 2.60 -2.08
C SER A 180 17.21 3.06 -2.30
N PRO A 181 17.50 4.38 -2.27
CA PRO A 181 18.85 4.90 -2.32
C PRO A 181 19.67 4.53 -1.08
N VAL A 182 19.01 4.17 0.01
CA VAL A 182 19.66 3.67 1.22
C VAL A 182 19.94 2.18 1.02
N PRO A 183 21.22 1.75 1.02
CA PRO A 183 21.58 0.36 0.81
C PRO A 183 20.84 -0.58 1.77
N GLY A 184 20.32 -1.69 1.22
CA GLY A 184 19.63 -2.72 1.99
C GLY A 184 18.24 -2.35 2.49
N ARG A 185 17.69 -1.18 2.11
CA ARG A 185 16.31 -0.80 2.41
C ARG A 185 15.41 -0.88 1.18
N PHE A 186 14.18 -1.29 1.41
CA PHE A 186 13.15 -1.44 0.40
C PHE A 186 11.88 -0.69 0.81
N ALA A 187 11.22 -0.08 -0.16
CA ALA A 187 9.83 0.32 -0.03
C ALA A 187 8.93 -0.78 -0.58
N LEU A 188 7.82 -1.04 0.10
CA LEU A 188 6.74 -1.85 -0.44
C LEU A 188 5.53 -0.96 -0.68
N PHE A 189 5.10 -0.89 -1.95
CA PHE A 189 3.83 -0.30 -2.35
C PHE A 189 2.85 -1.45 -2.61
N SER A 190 1.84 -1.60 -1.76
CA SER A 190 0.82 -2.63 -1.91
C SER A 190 -0.48 -1.99 -2.37
N PHE A 191 -0.87 -2.27 -3.61
CA PHE A 191 -2.15 -1.85 -4.17
C PHE A 191 -3.17 -2.97 -4.00
N SER A 192 -4.41 -2.62 -3.66
CA SER A 192 -5.52 -3.57 -3.64
C SER A 192 -6.78 -2.99 -4.29
N SER A 193 -7.62 -3.85 -4.87
CA SER A 193 -8.90 -3.48 -5.48
C SER A 193 -9.87 -4.65 -5.48
N GLN A 194 -11.16 -4.35 -5.40
CA GLN A 194 -12.25 -5.33 -5.59
C GLN A 194 -12.64 -5.50 -7.06
N LEU A 195 -12.09 -4.69 -7.97
CA LEU A 195 -12.38 -4.75 -9.41
C LEU A 195 -11.53 -5.82 -10.09
N VAL A 196 -11.67 -7.07 -9.66
CA VAL A 196 -10.80 -8.19 -10.06
C VAL A 196 -10.87 -8.47 -11.58
N ASP A 197 -12.02 -8.21 -12.20
CA ASP A 197 -12.20 -8.36 -13.66
C ASP A 197 -11.37 -7.35 -14.47
N LEU A 198 -10.87 -6.28 -13.84
CA LEU A 198 -10.05 -5.24 -14.46
C LEU A 198 -8.55 -5.38 -14.11
N GLU A 199 -8.09 -6.56 -13.70
CA GLU A 199 -6.71 -6.82 -13.29
C GLU A 199 -5.67 -6.26 -14.27
N THR A 200 -5.85 -6.50 -15.58
CA THR A 200 -4.87 -6.07 -16.58
C THR A 200 -4.75 -4.54 -16.65
N GLU A 201 -5.86 -3.83 -16.47
CA GLU A 201 -5.99 -2.38 -16.55
C GLU A 201 -5.49 -1.75 -15.25
N LEU A 202 -5.80 -2.38 -14.12
CA LEU A 202 -5.29 -2.00 -12.79
C LEU A 202 -3.77 -2.14 -12.73
N VAL A 203 -3.19 -3.24 -13.22
CA VAL A 203 -1.74 -3.40 -13.28
C VAL A 203 -1.09 -2.31 -14.11
N LYS A 204 -1.64 -1.97 -15.29
CA LYS A 204 -1.12 -0.85 -16.12
C LYS A 204 -1.18 0.49 -15.38
N LEU A 205 -2.26 0.74 -14.65
CA LEU A 205 -2.43 1.94 -13.84
C LEU A 205 -1.39 1.99 -12.71
N PHE A 206 -1.23 0.90 -11.97
CA PHE A 206 -0.32 0.80 -10.84
C PHE A 206 1.14 0.89 -11.31
N ASP A 207 1.50 0.22 -12.41
CA ASP A 207 2.81 0.35 -13.07
C ASP A 207 3.08 1.81 -13.45
N ALA A 208 2.09 2.51 -14.01
CA ALA A 208 2.22 3.92 -14.37
C ALA A 208 2.46 4.79 -13.13
N ILE A 209 1.72 4.58 -12.03
CA ILE A 209 1.92 5.29 -10.75
C ILE A 209 3.33 5.03 -10.22
N VAL A 210 3.74 3.76 -10.11
CA VAL A 210 5.06 3.37 -9.60
C VAL A 210 6.19 3.92 -10.47
N SER A 211 5.97 4.06 -11.78
CA SER A 211 6.94 4.66 -12.70
C SER A 211 7.24 6.14 -12.41
N THR A 212 6.32 6.84 -11.73
CA THR A 212 6.49 8.24 -11.33
C THR A 212 7.26 8.41 -10.02
N VAL A 213 7.53 7.34 -9.28
CA VAL A 213 8.22 7.43 -7.98
C VAL A 213 9.62 8.01 -8.17
N ARG A 214 9.94 9.04 -7.38
CA ARG A 214 11.25 9.68 -7.31
C ARG A 214 11.67 9.81 -5.86
N TRP A 215 12.87 9.35 -5.55
CA TRP A 215 13.44 9.54 -4.22
C TRP A 215 13.82 10.99 -4.01
N ARG A 216 13.46 11.54 -2.85
CA ARG A 216 13.98 12.82 -2.42
C ARG A 216 15.41 12.63 -1.92
N PRO A 217 16.32 13.56 -2.24
CA PRO A 217 17.65 13.56 -1.64
C PRO A 217 17.52 13.61 -0.12
N PHE A 218 18.32 12.83 0.59
CA PHE A 218 18.49 13.06 2.02
C PHE A 218 19.00 14.49 2.21
N PRO A 219 18.47 15.25 3.19
CA PRO A 219 19.12 16.49 3.58
C PRO A 219 20.52 16.10 4.06
N SER A 220 21.54 16.45 3.26
CA SER A 220 22.92 16.32 3.64
C SER A 220 23.11 17.10 4.93
N THR A 221 23.53 16.43 6.00
CA THR A 221 23.93 17.05 7.28
C THR A 221 25.20 17.91 7.17
N ASN A 222 25.61 18.30 5.97
CA ASN A 222 26.72 19.22 5.75
C ASN A 222 26.19 20.64 5.57
N GLY A 223 25.66 21.18 6.66
CA GLY A 223 25.82 22.60 6.93
C GLY A 223 27.19 22.82 7.55
N GLU A 224 28.25 22.89 6.73
CA GLU A 224 29.43 23.66 7.11
C GLU A 224 29.23 25.10 6.59
N PRO A 225 29.34 26.13 7.46
CA PRO A 225 29.39 27.50 7.01
C PRO A 225 30.81 27.85 6.54
N GLN A 226 30.87 28.45 5.34
CA GLN A 226 32.00 29.14 4.70
C GLN A 226 33.18 28.30 4.18
#